data_AF-A0A1J3DEC6-F1
#
_entry.id   AF-A0A1J3DEC6-F1
#
_cell.length_a   1.000
_cell.length_b   1.000
_cell.length_c   1.000
_cell.angle_alpha   90.00
_cell.angle_beta   90.00
_cell.angle_gamma   90.00
#
_symmetry.space_group_name_H-M   'P 1'
#
loop_
_entity.id
_entity.type
_entity.pdbx_description
1 polymer ?
#
loop_
_entity_poly.entity_id
_entity_poly.type
_entity_poly.pdbx_seq_one_letter_code
_entity_poly.pdbx_strand_id
1 'polypeptide(L)'
;GADAIVFSRSFRGGKFTQSVGLLSYTFLRITGQDEVIVPMIDIDISNERPQPIIYGSSEDWATNLEILLKWSPFSTEDGLLQQFEDIGRHGTKVIIYNLWLN
;
A
#
# COMPACT_ATOMS: atom_id res chain seq x y z
N GLY A 1 -1.79 -11.53 -12.81
CA GLY A 1 -1.98 -12.32 -11.59
C GLY A 1 -3.32 -12.00 -10.99
N ALA A 2 -3.69 -12.71 -9.94
CA ALA A 2 -4.92 -12.46 -9.19
C ALA A 2 -4.82 -11.23 -8.28
N ASP A 3 -3.60 -10.81 -7.94
CA ASP A 3 -3.37 -9.77 -6.94
C ASP A 3 -2.30 -8.77 -7.40
N ALA A 4 -2.48 -7.50 -7.01
CA ALA A 4 -1.55 -6.42 -7.29
C ALA A 4 -1.45 -5.45 -6.11
N ILE A 5 -0.22 -5.02 -5.81
CA ILE A 5 0.07 -3.95 -4.85
C ILE A 5 0.76 -2.80 -5.59
N VAL A 6 0.35 -1.58 -5.26
CA VAL A 6 0.82 -0.34 -5.90
C VAL A 6 1.51 0.51 -4.85
N PHE A 7 2.72 0.95 -5.17
CA PHE A 7 3.50 1.92 -4.41
C PHE A 7 3.59 3.20 -5.22
N SER A 8 3.27 4.34 -4.63
CA SER A 8 3.34 5.64 -5.31
C SER A 8 4.03 6.67 -4.42
N ARG A 9 5.06 7.34 -4.94
CA ARG A 9 5.70 8.48 -4.28
C ARG A 9 5.40 9.74 -5.07
N SER A 10 5.03 10.80 -4.38
CA SER A 10 4.77 12.09 -4.99
C SER A 10 5.46 13.22 -4.26
N PHE A 11 6.17 14.07 -4.99
CA PHE A 11 6.64 15.36 -4.51
C PHE A 11 5.77 16.49 -5.10
N ARG A 12 4.97 17.15 -4.28
CA ARG A 12 4.12 18.28 -4.70
C ARG A 12 4.14 19.40 -3.66
N GLY A 13 4.36 20.63 -4.10
CA GLY A 13 4.31 21.81 -3.21
C GLY A 13 5.29 21.75 -2.04
N GLY A 14 6.47 21.13 -2.23
CA GLY A 14 7.46 20.95 -1.15
C GLY A 14 7.20 19.75 -0.24
N LYS A 15 6.10 19.01 -0.44
CA LYS A 15 5.75 17.84 0.37
C LYS A 15 6.04 16.54 -0.36
N PHE A 16 6.60 15.57 0.36
CA PHE A 16 6.75 14.19 -0.11
C PHE A 16 5.67 13.32 0.54
N THR A 17 4.90 12.61 -0.29
CA THR A 17 3.94 11.62 0.16
C THR A 17 4.26 10.26 -0.44
N GLN A 18 3.95 9.22 0.31
CA GLN A 18 4.03 7.82 -0.11
C GLN A 18 2.68 7.16 0.13
N SER A 19 2.18 6.47 -0.89
CA SER A 19 0.89 5.79 -0.89
C SER A 19 1.11 4.33 -1.22
N VAL A 20 0.44 3.43 -0.49
CA VAL A 20 0.40 2.00 -0.79
C VAL A 20 -1.04 1.55 -0.88
N GLY A 21 -1.41 0.92 -2.00
CA GLY A 21 -2.75 0.39 -2.23
C GLY A 21 -2.70 -1.06 -2.69
N LEU A 22 -3.67 -1.86 -2.24
CA LEU A 22 -3.78 -3.27 -2.57
C LEU A 22 -5.08 -3.58 -3.29
N LEU A 23 -4.97 -4.16 -4.49
CA LEU A 23 -6.07 -4.77 -5.21
C LEU A 23 -5.85 -6.28 -5.24
N SER A 24 -6.51 -7.00 -4.33
CA SER A 24 -6.29 -8.44 -4.14
C SER A 24 -7.59 -9.23 -4.28
N TYR A 25 -7.70 -10.00 -5.36
CA TYR A 25 -8.78 -10.99 -5.51
C TYR A 25 -8.76 -12.01 -4.37
N THR A 26 -7.57 -12.43 -3.95
CA THR A 26 -7.37 -13.41 -2.87
C THR A 26 -7.98 -12.91 -1.55
N PHE A 27 -7.68 -11.67 -1.16
CA PHE A 27 -8.26 -11.01 0.02
C PHE A 27 -9.79 -10.93 -0.07
N LEU A 28 -10.31 -10.40 -1.19
CA LEU A 28 -11.74 -10.19 -1.37
C LEU A 28 -12.51 -11.52 -1.30
N ARG A 29 -11.99 -12.58 -1.93
CA ARG A 29 -12.65 -13.90 -1.94
C ARG A 29 -12.56 -14.64 -0.62
N ILE A 30 -11.41 -14.62 0.04
CA ILE A 30 -11.26 -15.36 1.31
C ILE A 30 -12.05 -14.69 2.44
N THR A 31 -12.14 -13.36 2.43
CA THR A 31 -12.92 -12.62 3.44
C THR A 31 -14.40 -12.46 3.08
N GLY A 32 -14.81 -12.91 1.89
CA GLY A 32 -16.21 -12.88 1.46
C GLY A 32 -16.76 -11.47 1.24
N GLN A 33 -15.95 -10.55 0.72
CA GLN A 33 -16.42 -9.19 0.42
C GLN A 33 -17.41 -9.20 -0.75
N ASP A 34 -18.55 -8.53 -0.56
CA ASP A 34 -19.57 -8.34 -1.60
C ASP A 34 -19.23 -7.18 -2.56
N GLU A 35 -18.34 -6.27 -2.14
CA GLU A 35 -17.87 -5.12 -2.91
C GLU A 35 -16.34 -5.12 -3.05
N VAL A 36 -15.83 -4.34 -4.01
CA VAL A 36 -14.39 -4.17 -4.19
C VAL A 36 -13.87 -3.19 -3.14
N ILE A 37 -13.28 -3.74 -2.08
CA ILE A 37 -12.57 -2.98 -1.05
C ILE A 37 -11.09 -2.88 -1.41
N VAL A 38 -10.54 -1.67 -1.38
CA VAL A 38 -9.13 -1.38 -1.67
C VAL A 38 -8.46 -0.81 -0.41
N PRO A 39 -7.76 -1.63 0.39
CA PRO A 39 -6.97 -1.15 1.51
C PRO A 39 -5.87 -0.21 1.01
N MET A 40 -5.78 0.97 1.62
CA MET A 40 -4.80 1.98 1.26
C MET A 40 -4.28 2.69 2.49
N ILE A 41 -2.97 2.96 2.50
CA ILE A 41 -2.33 3.83 3.48
C ILE A 41 -1.56 4.93 2.75
N ASP A 42 -1.54 6.09 3.39
CA ASP A 42 -0.79 7.25 2.94
C ASP A 42 0.11 7.74 4.08
N ILE A 43 1.31 8.19 3.72
CA ILE A 43 2.38 8.57 4.64
C ILE A 43 2.98 9.90 4.16
N ASP A 44 3.05 10.89 5.04
CA ASP A 44 3.84 12.11 4.85
C ASP A 44 5.27 11.83 5.31
N ILE A 45 6.22 11.93 4.38
CA ILE A 45 7.66 11.73 4.62
C ILE A 45 8.44 13.04 4.47
N SER A 46 7.76 14.19 4.58
CA SER A 46 8.39 15.51 4.50
C SER A 46 9.16 15.89 5.77
N ASN A 47 8.85 15.24 6.90
CA ASN A 47 9.47 15.49 8.19
C ASN A 47 10.52 14.42 8.53
N GLU A 48 11.33 14.65 9.58
CA GLU A 48 12.32 13.69 10.06
C GLU A 48 11.73 12.30 10.39
N ARG A 49 10.46 12.28 10.80
CA ARG A 49 9.71 11.05 11.08
C ARG A 49 8.54 10.93 10.12
N PRO A 50 8.39 9.80 9.41
CA PRO A 50 7.19 9.50 8.64
C PRO A 50 5.94 9.59 9.53
N GLN A 51 4.86 10.17 9.01
CA GLN A 51 3.59 10.30 9.71
C GLN A 51 2.44 9.76 8.84
N PRO A 52 1.47 9.03 9.42
CA PRO A 52 0.31 8.59 8.68
C PRO A 52 -0.55 9.79 8.25
N ILE A 53 -1.05 9.76 7.02
CA ILE A 53 -2.08 10.69 6.56
C ILE A 53 -3.43 10.02 6.82
N ILE A 54 -4.20 10.60 7.73
CA ILE A 54 -5.47 10.04 8.20
C ILE A 54 -6.64 10.70 7.45
N TYR A 55 -7.39 9.90 6.68
CA TYR A 55 -8.62 10.33 6.01
C TYR A 55 -9.90 9.99 6.79
N GLY A 56 -9.86 8.92 7.60
CA GLY A 56 -10.92 8.49 8.50
C GLY A 56 -10.45 8.56 9.95
N SER A 57 -10.29 7.40 10.59
CA SER A 57 -9.70 7.26 11.92
C SER A 57 -8.27 6.68 11.88
N SER A 58 -7.54 6.78 12.99
CA SER A 58 -6.27 6.08 13.19
C SER A 58 -6.41 4.56 13.07
N GLU A 59 -7.54 4.04 13.53
CA GLU A 59 -7.91 2.64 13.51
C GLU A 59 -8.14 2.14 12.08
N ASP A 60 -8.74 2.97 11.21
CA ASP A 60 -8.91 2.64 9.79
C ASP A 60 -7.55 2.53 9.09
N TRP A 61 -6.64 3.47 9.37
CA TRP A 61 -5.29 3.44 8.82
C TRP A 61 -4.53 2.19 9.29
N ALA A 62 -4.59 1.88 10.59
CA ALA A 62 -3.96 0.70 11.17
C ALA A 62 -4.55 -0.60 10.59
N THR A 63 -5.87 -0.67 10.44
CA THR A 63 -6.56 -1.81 9.81
C THR A 63 -6.11 -2.00 8.37
N ASN A 64 -6.00 -0.92 7.59
CA ASN A 64 -5.50 -1.01 6.22
C ASN A 64 -4.05 -1.48 6.16
N LEU A 65 -3.19 -1.01 7.07
CA LEU A 65 -1.82 -1.51 7.18
C LEU A 65 -1.81 -3.01 7.50
N GLU A 66 -2.60 -3.47 8.47
CA GLU A 66 -2.70 -4.91 8.80
C GLU A 66 -3.15 -5.76 7.61
N ILE A 67 -4.13 -5.29 6.84
CA ILE A 67 -4.59 -5.99 5.62
C ILE A 67 -3.46 -6.02 4.58
N LEU A 68 -2.73 -4.92 4.37
CA LEU A 68 -1.57 -4.87 3.48
C LEU A 68 -0.50 -5.88 3.90
N LEU A 69 -0.15 -5.93 5.18
CA LEU A 69 0.87 -6.85 5.69
C LEU A 69 0.44 -8.31 5.65
N LYS A 70 -0.86 -8.58 5.77
CA LYS A 70 -1.39 -9.95 5.73
C LYS A 70 -1.52 -10.51 4.31
N TRP A 71 -1.90 -9.68 3.34
CA TRP A 71 -2.31 -10.15 2.01
C TRP A 71 -1.37 -9.76 0.87
N SER A 72 -0.43 -8.85 1.11
CA SER A 72 0.64 -8.54 0.15
C SER A 72 1.83 -9.51 0.26
N PRO A 73 2.80 -9.47 -0.67
CA PRO A 73 4.05 -10.21 -0.55
C PRO A 73 4.97 -9.73 0.60
N PHE A 74 4.60 -8.68 1.33
CA PHE A 74 5.39 -8.06 2.39
C PHE A 74 4.68 -8.19 3.73
N SER A 75 5.29 -8.89 4.68
CA SER A 75 4.70 -9.19 5.99
C SER A 75 5.12 -8.24 7.11
N THR A 76 6.01 -7.28 6.82
CA THR A 76 6.46 -6.26 7.78
C THR A 76 6.38 -4.87 7.17
N GLU A 77 6.18 -3.85 8.03
CA GLU A 77 6.16 -2.45 7.60
C GLU A 77 7.50 -2.06 6.94
N ASP A 78 8.64 -2.47 7.51
CA ASP A 78 9.96 -2.23 6.90
C ASP A 78 10.07 -2.82 5.50
N GLY A 79 9.60 -4.06 5.28
CA GLY A 79 9.64 -4.70 3.96
C GLY A 79 8.78 -3.99 2.92
N LEU A 80 7.66 -3.42 3.37
CA LEU A 80 6.74 -2.61 2.57
C LEU A 80 7.36 -1.23 2.25
N LEU A 81 8.02 -0.59 3.22
CA LEU A 81 8.70 0.70 3.05
C LEU A 81 9.95 0.61 2.17
N GLN A 82 10.70 -0.49 2.22
CA GLN A 82 11.84 -0.74 1.34
C GLN A 82 11.46 -0.70 -0.15
N GLN A 83 10.20 -0.95 -0.50
CA GLN A 83 9.75 -0.89 -1.89
C GLN A 83 9.77 0.53 -2.50
N PHE A 84 10.02 1.56 -1.69
CA PHE A 84 10.16 2.94 -2.16
C PHE A 84 11.61 3.37 -2.43
N GLU A 85 12.62 2.55 -2.13
CA GLU A 85 14.04 2.94 -2.25
C GLU A 85 14.46 3.24 -3.70
N ASP A 86 13.93 2.49 -4.66
CA ASP A 86 14.16 2.66 -6.10
C ASP A 86 13.13 3.59 -6.78
N ILE A 87 12.15 4.09 -6.03
CA ILE A 87 11.22 5.12 -6.51
C ILE A 87 11.88 6.48 -6.24
N GLY A 88 12.20 7.22 -7.31
CA GLY A 88 12.75 8.57 -7.19
C GLY A 88 11.80 9.56 -6.50
N ARG A 89 12.05 10.87 -6.65
CA ARG A 89 11.21 11.91 -5.99
C ARG A 89 9.72 11.84 -6.35
N HIS A 90 9.39 11.29 -7.51
CA HIS A 90 8.04 11.07 -7.99
C HIS A 90 8.03 9.80 -8.84
N GLY A 91 7.03 8.93 -8.67
CA GLY A 91 6.90 7.73 -9.47
C GLY A 91 5.94 6.70 -8.87
N THR A 92 5.69 5.63 -9.63
CA THR A 92 4.81 4.55 -9.23
C THR A 92 5.48 3.22 -9.56
N LYS A 93 5.44 2.28 -8.62
CA LYS A 93 5.81 0.88 -8.80
C LYS A 93 4.58 0.01 -8.60
N VAL A 94 4.35 -0.92 -9.53
CA VAL A 94 3.26 -1.89 -9.43
C VAL A 94 3.87 -3.28 -9.39
N ILE A 95 3.48 -4.08 -8.39
CA ILE A 95 3.89 -5.48 -8.26
C ILE A 95 2.64 -6.34 -8.43
N ILE A 96 2.64 -7.17 -9.47
CA ILE A 96 1.57 -8.13 -9.75
C ILE A 96 2.08 -9.51 -9.33
N TYR A 97 1.34 -10.20 -8.48
CA TYR A 97 1.69 -11.50 -7.93
C TYR A 97 0.52 -12.47 -8.02
N ASN A 98 0.71 -13.71 -7.55
CA ASN A 98 -0.20 -14.83 -7.78
C ASN A 98 -0.57 -14.94 -9.26
N LEU A 99 0.48 -15.08 -10.10
CA LEU A 99 0.34 -15.23 -11.54
C LEU A 99 -0.38 -16.54 -11.87
N TRP A 100 -1.16 -16.53 -12.94
CA TRP A 100 -1.80 -17.74 -13.44
C TRP A 100 -0.70 -18.73 -13.88
N LEU A 101 -0.78 -19.96 -13.39
CA LEU A 101 0.06 -21.05 -13.90
C LEU A 101 -0.48 -21.43 -15.29
N ASN A 102 0.40 -21.41 -16.29
CA ASN A 102 0.12 -21.93 -17.63
C ASN A 102 0.44 -23.41 -17.71
#